data_AF-A0A8J3MN46-F1
#
_entry.id   AF-A0A8J3MN46-F1
#
_cell.length_a   1.000
_cell.length_b   1.000
_cell.length_c   1.000
_cell.angle_alpha   90.00
_cell.angle_beta   90.00
_cell.angle_gamma   90.00
#
_symmetry.space_group_name_H-M   'P 1'
#
loop_
_entity.id
_entity.type
_entity.pdbx_description
1 polymer ?
#
loop_
_entity_poly.entity_id
_entity_poly.type
_entity_poly.pdbx_seq_one_letter_code
_entity_poly.pdbx_strand_id
1 'polypeptide(L)'
;MQARRSAAAPGRGGANRRHGAPALLTVLAALGVLAGCSAEPEANTAMPGGAQEAQRVQVAYQDQIAADRAKLAPGHIDLDGPDAPEVGTTYQVKATICGPMSTACGPIGAPSPAASASAGASAQASPQASASPLPQVMTGARIRVRLSSQLPGKLDAVSNAVQPVVAADDTANWIWDVRADEPGDYTLTFVVSTLAGDSGENLMPDQVFTLRFPVASTSTYWWSSTGATAWQVLLGIGGLLSAFGVSILGVAKWLRRRYRGRTGQAAAVAGAATALTDPVPPGPGQ
;
A
#
# COMPACT_ATOMS: atom_id res chain seq x y z
N MET A 1 34.85 15.36 -14.06
CA MET A 1 35.29 15.63 -12.68
C MET A 1 34.66 16.94 -12.21
N GLN A 2 33.59 16.90 -11.41
CA GLN A 2 33.28 17.91 -10.39
C GLN A 2 32.02 17.43 -9.63
N ALA A 3 32.25 17.01 -8.39
CA ALA A 3 31.23 16.58 -7.46
C ALA A 3 30.65 17.80 -6.74
N ARG A 4 29.33 17.96 -6.74
CA ARG A 4 28.63 18.83 -5.79
C ARG A 4 27.89 17.97 -4.78
N ARG A 5 28.44 17.94 -3.56
CA ARG A 5 27.81 17.44 -2.34
C ARG A 5 26.86 18.52 -1.83
N SER A 6 25.59 18.17 -1.62
CA SER A 6 24.65 18.99 -0.86
C SER A 6 24.21 18.21 0.37
N ALA A 7 24.37 18.86 1.52
CA ALA A 7 24.22 18.31 2.86
C ALA A 7 22.76 18.13 3.26
N ALA A 8 22.49 17.04 3.98
CA ALA A 8 21.22 16.74 4.62
C ALA A 8 21.15 17.39 6.02
N ALA A 9 19.97 17.91 6.36
CA ALA A 9 19.64 18.39 7.71
C ALA A 9 18.88 17.31 8.50
N PRO A 10 19.15 17.10 9.80
CA PRO A 10 18.42 16.14 10.63
C PRO A 10 17.20 16.80 11.30
N GLY A 11 15.99 16.39 10.93
CA GLY A 11 14.75 16.76 11.60
C GLY A 11 14.36 15.79 12.71
N ARG A 12 14.41 16.27 13.95
CA ARG A 12 13.78 15.72 15.18
C ARG A 12 12.33 15.29 14.87
N GLY A 13 11.84 14.12 15.29
CA GLY A 13 11.71 13.71 16.69
C GLY A 13 10.34 14.15 17.23
N GLY A 14 9.32 13.31 17.10
CA GLY A 14 7.96 13.60 17.54
C GLY A 14 7.12 12.35 17.72
N ALA A 15 7.33 11.66 18.84
CA ALA A 15 6.44 10.62 19.32
C ALA A 15 5.17 11.27 19.91
N ASN A 16 3.99 10.81 19.52
CA ASN A 16 2.83 10.92 20.39
C ASN A 16 1.90 9.72 20.23
N ARG A 17 1.84 8.92 21.30
CA ARG A 17 0.79 7.94 21.57
C ARG A 17 -0.49 8.68 21.93
N ARG A 18 -1.66 8.15 21.56
CA ARG A 18 -2.70 7.65 22.49
C ARG A 18 -4.05 7.41 21.77
N HIS A 19 -4.55 6.20 22.00
CA HIS A 19 -5.93 5.76 22.20
C HIS A 19 -7.09 6.74 21.97
N GLY A 20 -8.10 6.25 21.24
CA GLY A 20 -9.46 6.77 21.26
C GLY A 20 -10.38 5.92 20.37
N ALA A 21 -11.16 5.05 21.00
CA ALA A 21 -12.17 4.17 20.38
C ALA A 21 -13.41 4.99 19.91
N PRO A 22 -14.37 4.36 19.20
CA PRO A 22 -15.29 5.03 18.28
C PRO A 22 -16.51 5.66 18.97
N ALA A 23 -16.88 6.87 18.56
CA ALA A 23 -18.16 7.47 18.89
C ALA A 23 -19.16 7.22 17.76
N LEU A 24 -20.05 6.27 18.01
CA LEU A 24 -21.37 6.14 17.38
C LEU A 24 -22.09 7.49 17.48
N LEU A 25 -22.47 8.10 16.35
CA LEU A 25 -23.30 9.30 16.34
C LEU A 25 -24.59 9.01 15.58
N THR A 26 -25.58 8.60 16.37
CA THR A 26 -27.00 8.58 16.05
C THR A 26 -27.45 10.02 15.87
N VAL A 27 -27.86 10.43 14.67
CA VAL A 27 -28.60 11.70 14.49
C VAL A 27 -30.03 11.37 14.08
N LEU A 28 -30.89 11.60 15.07
CA LEU A 28 -32.33 11.58 15.03
C LEU A 28 -32.89 12.59 14.03
N ALA A 29 -34.06 12.21 13.51
CA ALA A 29 -34.98 13.02 12.74
C ALA A 29 -35.25 14.39 13.38
N ALA A 30 -35.23 15.43 12.55
CA ALA A 30 -35.92 16.67 12.80
C ALA A 30 -36.94 16.88 11.67
N LEU A 31 -38.17 16.40 11.91
CA LEU A 31 -39.37 16.91 11.26
C LEU A 31 -39.53 18.38 11.67
N GLY A 32 -39.16 19.29 10.78
CA GLY A 32 -39.39 20.73 10.91
C GLY A 32 -40.47 21.16 9.93
N VAL A 33 -41.71 21.17 10.40
CA VAL A 33 -42.81 21.91 9.77
C VAL A 33 -42.48 23.39 9.86
N LEU A 34 -42.21 24.04 8.72
CA LEU A 34 -42.29 25.49 8.61
C LEU A 34 -43.46 25.83 7.69
N ALA A 35 -44.58 26.13 8.36
CA ALA A 35 -45.68 26.88 7.80
C ALA A 35 -45.24 28.33 7.55
N GLY A 36 -45.67 28.88 6.41
CA GLY A 36 -46.06 30.28 6.28
C GLY A 36 -44.95 31.33 6.23
N CYS A 37 -44.46 31.61 5.02
CA CYS A 37 -44.14 32.97 4.58
C CYS A 37 -44.60 33.11 3.13
N SER A 38 -45.86 33.45 2.97
CA SER A 38 -46.44 33.93 1.71
C SER A 38 -45.89 35.33 1.46
N ALA A 39 -44.66 35.42 0.94
CA ALA A 39 -44.17 36.66 0.36
C ALA A 39 -44.91 36.90 -0.95
N GLU A 40 -45.58 38.05 -1.04
CA GLU A 40 -46.21 38.56 -2.26
C GLU A 40 -45.24 38.44 -3.44
N PRO A 41 -45.67 37.88 -4.59
CA PRO A 41 -44.86 37.90 -5.79
C PRO A 41 -44.81 39.34 -6.28
N GLU A 42 -43.73 40.05 -5.96
CA GLU A 42 -43.31 41.17 -6.79
C GLU A 42 -43.32 40.65 -8.23
N ALA A 43 -44.17 41.24 -9.05
CA ALA A 43 -44.33 40.94 -10.45
C ALA A 43 -43.01 41.30 -11.17
N ASN A 44 -42.01 40.45 -10.99
CA ASN A 44 -40.83 40.39 -11.83
C ASN A 44 -41.39 40.15 -13.23
N THR A 45 -41.36 41.23 -14.00
CA THR A 45 -41.68 41.26 -15.42
C THR A 45 -40.60 40.41 -16.10
N ALA A 46 -40.75 39.09 -15.99
CA ALA A 46 -39.86 38.10 -16.54
C ALA A 46 -39.92 38.29 -18.06
N MET A 47 -38.85 38.86 -18.60
CA MET A 47 -38.67 39.04 -20.03
C MET A 47 -38.93 37.68 -20.72
N PRO A 48 -39.98 37.55 -21.55
CA PRO A 48 -40.41 36.27 -22.11
C PRO A 48 -39.40 35.60 -23.07
N GLY A 49 -38.25 36.26 -23.34
CA GLY A 49 -37.17 35.72 -24.16
C GLY A 49 -36.23 34.75 -23.44
N GLY A 50 -36.03 34.88 -22.12
CA GLY A 50 -34.98 34.12 -21.41
C GLY A 50 -35.24 32.61 -21.34
N ALA A 51 -36.51 32.22 -21.15
CA ALA A 51 -36.89 30.81 -21.09
C ALA A 51 -36.75 30.11 -22.46
N GLN A 52 -37.09 30.82 -23.54
CA GLN A 52 -36.97 30.29 -24.90
C GLN A 52 -35.50 30.15 -25.32
N GLU A 53 -34.65 31.11 -24.93
CA GLU A 53 -33.22 31.05 -25.20
C GLU A 53 -32.56 29.88 -24.46
N ALA A 54 -32.85 29.72 -23.15
CA ALA A 54 -32.34 28.59 -22.37
C ALA A 54 -32.75 27.23 -22.98
N GLN A 55 -33.99 27.10 -23.45
CA GLN A 55 -34.46 25.89 -24.11
C GLN A 55 -33.72 25.63 -25.43
N ARG A 56 -33.48 26.66 -26.25
CA ARG A 56 -32.72 26.51 -27.51
C ARG A 56 -31.28 26.07 -27.26
N VAL A 57 -30.62 26.63 -26.24
CA VAL A 57 -29.27 26.23 -25.84
C VAL A 57 -29.24 24.77 -25.39
N GLN A 58 -30.24 24.34 -24.62
CA GLN A 58 -30.32 22.96 -24.16
C GLN A 58 -30.52 21.96 -25.31
N VAL A 59 -31.40 22.27 -26.28
CA VAL A 59 -31.63 21.41 -27.45
C VAL A 59 -30.37 21.33 -28.32
N ALA A 60 -29.73 22.47 -28.61
CA ALA A 60 -28.49 22.51 -29.38
C ALA A 60 -27.36 21.69 -28.72
N TYR A 61 -27.28 21.74 -27.38
CA TYR A 61 -26.33 20.92 -26.62
C TYR A 61 -26.66 19.42 -26.72
N GLN A 62 -27.93 19.03 -26.62
CA GLN A 62 -28.33 17.62 -26.79
C GLN A 62 -28.03 17.09 -28.19
N ASP A 63 -28.29 17.89 -29.23
CA ASP A 63 -27.97 17.55 -30.61
C ASP A 63 -26.46 17.40 -30.82
N GLN A 64 -25.66 18.25 -30.18
CA GLN A 64 -24.20 18.15 -30.23
C GLN A 64 -23.69 16.86 -29.57
N ILE A 65 -24.17 16.51 -28.37
CA ILE A 65 -23.79 15.26 -27.69
C ILE A 65 -24.22 14.04 -28.52
N ALA A 66 -25.40 14.08 -29.15
CA ALA A 66 -25.86 13.01 -30.03
C ALA A 66 -24.95 12.86 -31.26
N ALA A 67 -24.58 13.97 -31.90
CA ALA A 67 -23.66 13.99 -33.04
C ALA A 67 -22.26 13.48 -32.67
N ASP A 68 -21.74 13.82 -31.49
CA ASP A 68 -20.43 13.35 -31.03
C ASP A 68 -20.45 11.87 -30.65
N ARG A 69 -21.54 11.37 -30.05
CA ARG A 69 -21.73 9.93 -29.82
C ARG A 69 -21.80 9.13 -31.11
N ALA A 70 -22.38 9.69 -32.17
CA ALA A 70 -22.48 9.03 -33.47
C ALA A 70 -21.12 8.85 -34.18
N LYS A 71 -20.09 9.61 -33.79
CA LYS A 71 -18.71 9.48 -34.30
C LYS A 71 -17.90 8.41 -33.57
N LEU A 72 -18.40 7.90 -32.45
CA LEU A 72 -17.66 6.92 -31.65
C LEU A 72 -17.58 5.59 -32.40
N ALA A 73 -16.40 4.96 -32.32
CA ALA A 73 -16.14 3.67 -32.93
C ALA A 73 -15.55 2.69 -31.90
N PRO A 74 -15.87 1.38 -32.00
CA PRO A 74 -15.27 0.38 -31.13
C PRO A 74 -13.77 0.28 -31.43
N GLY A 75 -12.95 0.52 -30.42
CA GLY A 75 -11.52 0.26 -30.42
C GLY A 75 -11.16 -0.81 -29.39
N HIS A 76 -9.87 -0.93 -29.09
CA HIS A 76 -9.34 -1.94 -28.18
C HIS A 76 -8.45 -1.32 -27.12
N ILE A 77 -8.43 -1.95 -25.94
CA ILE A 77 -7.49 -1.61 -24.87
C ILE A 77 -6.58 -2.81 -24.58
N ASP A 78 -5.29 -2.55 -24.52
CA ASP A 78 -4.26 -3.47 -24.07
C ASP A 78 -3.68 -2.97 -22.75
N LEU A 79 -3.59 -3.87 -21.77
CA LEU A 79 -3.09 -3.58 -20.44
C LEU A 79 -1.82 -4.39 -20.20
N ASP A 80 -0.72 -3.68 -20.01
CA ASP A 80 0.62 -4.24 -19.92
C ASP A 80 1.22 -3.91 -18.55
N GLY A 81 1.80 -4.91 -17.92
CA GLY A 81 2.40 -4.80 -16.59
C GLY A 81 3.28 -6.01 -16.27
N PRO A 82 4.12 -5.91 -15.23
CA PRO A 82 5.02 -6.98 -14.84
C PRO A 82 4.25 -8.20 -14.32
N ASP A 83 4.67 -9.40 -14.71
CA ASP A 83 4.05 -10.66 -14.27
C ASP A 83 4.26 -10.94 -12.77
N ALA A 84 5.39 -10.52 -12.20
CA ALA A 84 5.75 -10.76 -10.81
C ALA A 84 6.69 -9.66 -10.26
N PRO A 85 6.19 -8.44 -10.03
CA PRO A 85 6.98 -7.35 -9.47
C PRO A 85 7.49 -7.67 -8.05
N GLU A 86 8.75 -7.31 -7.79
CA GLU A 86 9.34 -7.41 -6.45
C GLU A 86 8.89 -6.25 -5.52
N VAL A 87 8.76 -6.55 -4.22
CA VAL A 87 8.50 -5.52 -3.19
C VAL A 87 9.60 -4.45 -3.18
N GLY A 88 9.18 -3.19 -3.09
CA GLY A 88 10.04 -2.02 -2.96
C GLY A 88 10.61 -1.48 -4.28
N THR A 89 10.37 -2.17 -5.40
CA THR A 89 10.84 -1.77 -6.73
C THR A 89 9.73 -1.08 -7.50
N THR A 90 10.08 0.02 -8.19
CA THR A 90 9.14 0.74 -9.05
C THR A 90 9.09 0.09 -10.43
N TYR A 91 7.88 -0.21 -10.91
CA TYR A 91 7.61 -0.78 -12.23
C TYR A 91 6.67 0.13 -13.02
N GLN A 92 6.79 0.11 -14.34
CA GLN A 92 5.85 0.78 -15.21
C GLN A 92 4.71 -0.15 -15.57
N VAL A 93 3.49 0.38 -15.42
CA VAL A 93 2.26 -0.22 -15.92
C VAL A 93 1.71 0.68 -17.01
N LYS A 94 1.26 0.07 -18.11
CA LYS A 94 0.85 0.78 -19.31
C LYS A 94 -0.55 0.34 -19.75
N ALA A 95 -1.37 1.30 -20.12
CA ALA A 95 -2.60 1.07 -20.86
C ALA A 95 -2.43 1.65 -22.27
N THR A 96 -2.69 0.86 -23.29
CA THR A 96 -2.66 1.27 -24.70
C THR A 96 -4.08 1.21 -25.24
N ILE A 97 -4.60 2.31 -25.77
CA ILE A 97 -5.90 2.31 -26.46
C ILE A 97 -5.67 2.58 -27.94
N CYS A 98 -6.22 1.71 -28.76
CA CYS A 98 -6.11 1.74 -30.21
C CYS A 98 -7.47 1.98 -30.86
N GLY A 99 -7.49 2.84 -31.87
CA GLY A 99 -8.63 2.96 -32.78
C GLY A 99 -8.89 1.66 -33.56
N PRO A 100 -10.06 1.53 -34.19
CA PRO A 100 -10.51 0.31 -34.89
C PRO A 100 -9.58 -0.20 -36.00
N MET A 101 -8.74 0.67 -36.58
CA MET A 101 -7.83 0.34 -37.68
C MET A 101 -6.36 0.41 -37.28
N SER A 102 -6.06 0.71 -36.02
CA SER A 102 -4.67 0.73 -35.54
C SER A 102 -4.12 -0.69 -35.38
N THR A 103 -2.91 -0.91 -35.90
CA THR A 103 -2.18 -2.18 -35.75
C THR A 103 -1.32 -2.23 -34.49
N ALA A 104 -1.30 -1.16 -33.68
CA ALA A 104 -0.39 -1.03 -32.55
C ALA A 104 -0.73 -1.94 -31.36
N CYS A 105 -2.01 -2.26 -31.14
CA CYS A 105 -2.45 -3.18 -30.07
C CYS A 105 -2.31 -4.66 -30.44
N GLY A 106 -1.57 -4.98 -31.51
CA GLY A 106 -1.41 -6.33 -32.04
C GLY A 106 -2.68 -6.89 -32.71
N PRO A 107 -2.57 -7.96 -33.50
CA PRO A 107 -3.74 -8.67 -33.97
C PRO A 107 -4.44 -9.28 -32.76
N ILE A 108 -5.78 -9.25 -32.75
CA ILE A 108 -6.64 -9.91 -31.77
C ILE A 108 -6.18 -11.39 -31.68
N GLY A 109 -5.38 -11.71 -30.66
CA GLY A 109 -4.82 -13.04 -30.45
C GLY A 109 -3.33 -13.28 -30.64
N ALA A 110 -2.50 -12.24 -30.80
CA ALA A 110 -1.07 -12.42 -30.60
C ALA A 110 -0.76 -12.59 -29.10
N PRO A 111 -0.03 -13.64 -28.68
CA PRO A 111 0.46 -13.73 -27.32
C PRO A 111 1.40 -12.55 -27.05
N SER A 112 1.18 -11.85 -25.94
CA SER A 112 2.09 -10.83 -25.42
C SER A 112 3.52 -11.41 -25.36
N PRO A 113 4.56 -10.69 -25.84
CA PRO A 113 5.93 -11.18 -25.84
C PRO A 113 6.54 -11.08 -24.43
N ALA A 114 5.97 -11.80 -23.47
CA ALA A 114 6.50 -11.98 -22.12
C ALA A 114 6.69 -13.48 -21.83
N ALA A 115 7.48 -14.16 -22.66
CA ALA A 115 8.12 -15.44 -22.31
C ALA A 115 9.07 -15.88 -23.44
N SER A 116 10.28 -15.33 -23.47
CA SER A 116 11.39 -15.95 -24.17
C SER A 116 12.57 -16.06 -23.22
N ALA A 117 12.58 -17.14 -22.42
CA ALA A 117 13.79 -17.82 -21.96
C ALA A 117 13.45 -19.06 -21.11
N SER A 118 13.43 -20.24 -21.74
CA SER A 118 14.32 -21.37 -21.37
C SER A 118 14.04 -22.60 -22.24
N ALA A 119 15.13 -23.29 -22.54
CA ALA A 119 15.30 -24.31 -23.57
C ALA A 119 14.65 -25.67 -23.25
N GLY A 120 14.39 -26.45 -24.30
CA GLY A 120 14.23 -27.91 -24.18
C GLY A 120 13.19 -28.48 -25.13
N ALA A 121 13.65 -29.17 -26.17
CA ALA A 121 12.83 -29.83 -27.16
C ALA A 121 11.98 -30.97 -26.57
N SER A 122 10.68 -30.94 -26.79
CA SER A 122 9.84 -32.12 -27.01
C SER A 122 8.52 -31.68 -27.61
N ALA A 123 8.26 -32.16 -28.82
CA ALA A 123 7.04 -31.92 -29.57
C ALA A 123 5.83 -32.50 -28.84
N GLN A 124 5.00 -31.63 -28.29
CA GLN A 124 3.64 -31.97 -27.89
C GLN A 124 2.75 -30.82 -28.33
N ALA A 125 1.98 -31.07 -29.40
CA ALA A 125 1.00 -30.14 -29.93
C ALA A 125 -0.06 -29.88 -28.84
N SER A 126 0.11 -28.80 -28.09
CA SER A 126 -0.95 -28.28 -27.21
C SER A 126 -2.05 -27.68 -28.09
N PRO A 127 -3.33 -27.90 -27.75
CA PRO A 127 -4.45 -27.35 -28.50
C PRO A 127 -4.39 -25.82 -28.47
N GLN A 128 -4.67 -25.21 -29.63
CA GLN A 128 -4.70 -23.77 -29.87
C GLN A 128 -5.16 -22.99 -28.63
N ALA A 129 -4.26 -22.20 -28.06
CA ALA A 129 -4.62 -21.17 -27.10
C ALA A 129 -5.62 -20.25 -27.78
N SER A 130 -6.90 -20.39 -27.41
CA SER A 130 -7.96 -19.47 -27.81
C SER A 130 -7.54 -18.09 -27.36
N ALA A 131 -7.06 -17.30 -28.31
CA ALA A 131 -6.87 -15.87 -28.20
C ALA A 131 -8.14 -15.24 -27.64
N SER A 132 -8.16 -14.92 -26.34
CA SER A 132 -9.26 -14.14 -25.78
C SER A 132 -9.31 -12.81 -26.51
N PRO A 133 -10.47 -12.39 -27.06
CA PRO A 133 -10.59 -11.11 -27.73
C PRO A 133 -10.22 -9.99 -26.76
N LEU A 134 -9.40 -9.04 -27.23
CA LEU A 134 -9.03 -7.86 -26.45
C LEU A 134 -10.30 -7.12 -25.98
N PRO A 135 -10.32 -6.60 -24.75
CA PRO A 135 -11.44 -5.79 -24.27
C PRO A 135 -11.70 -4.60 -25.20
N GLN A 136 -12.98 -4.31 -25.42
CA GLN A 136 -13.40 -3.21 -26.29
C GLN A 136 -13.57 -1.91 -25.50
N VAL A 137 -13.32 -0.79 -26.16
CA VAL A 137 -13.52 0.57 -25.61
C VAL A 137 -14.03 1.50 -26.71
N MET A 138 -14.80 2.53 -26.36
CA MET A 138 -15.30 3.48 -27.37
C MET A 138 -14.25 4.56 -27.64
N THR A 139 -13.79 4.63 -28.88
CA THR A 139 -12.81 5.59 -29.43
C THR A 139 -13.49 6.59 -30.37
N GLY A 140 -12.76 7.53 -30.96
CA GLY A 140 -13.31 8.62 -31.79
C GLY A 140 -13.44 9.96 -31.04
N ALA A 141 -12.79 10.10 -29.89
CA ALA A 141 -12.89 11.28 -29.02
C ALA A 141 -11.64 11.42 -28.13
N ARG A 142 -11.67 12.38 -27.19
CA ARG A 142 -10.64 12.47 -26.13
C ARG A 142 -10.93 11.40 -25.08
N ILE A 143 -9.92 10.64 -24.72
CA ILE A 143 -10.04 9.56 -23.74
C ILE A 143 -9.29 9.95 -22.48
N ARG A 144 -9.94 9.77 -21.34
CA ARG A 144 -9.33 9.87 -20.02
C ARG A 144 -9.14 8.47 -19.46
N VAL A 145 -7.93 8.15 -19.00
CA VAL A 145 -7.68 6.91 -18.26
C VAL A 145 -7.17 7.26 -16.88
N ARG A 146 -7.79 6.68 -15.86
CA ARG A 146 -7.38 6.79 -14.46
C ARG A 146 -7.03 5.41 -13.94
N LEU A 147 -5.96 5.32 -13.18
CA LEU A 147 -5.56 4.11 -12.48
C LEU A 147 -5.82 4.26 -10.99
N SER A 148 -6.46 3.26 -10.39
CA SER A 148 -6.65 3.17 -8.95
C SER A 148 -6.29 1.77 -8.45
N SER A 149 -5.87 1.69 -7.20
CA SER A 149 -5.59 0.41 -6.53
C SER A 149 -5.68 0.58 -5.01
N GLN A 150 -5.89 -0.54 -4.31
CA GLN A 150 -5.73 -0.65 -2.85
C GLN A 150 -4.34 -1.17 -2.45
N LEU A 151 -3.39 -1.18 -3.39
CA LEU A 151 -1.99 -1.51 -3.17
C LEU A 151 -1.39 -0.65 -2.04
N PRO A 152 -0.76 -1.25 -1.00
CA PRO A 152 0.10 -0.53 -0.08
C PRO A 152 1.38 -0.11 -0.79
N GLY A 153 1.53 1.18 -1.09
CA GLY A 153 2.71 1.70 -1.76
C GLY A 153 2.46 3.01 -2.51
N LYS A 154 3.11 3.17 -3.66
CA LYS A 154 3.01 4.36 -4.51
C LYS A 154 2.44 4.06 -5.89
N LEU A 155 1.67 5.01 -6.39
CA LEU A 155 1.05 4.99 -7.71
C LEU A 155 1.12 6.40 -8.30
N ASP A 156 2.09 6.64 -9.17
CA ASP A 156 2.39 7.96 -9.73
C ASP A 156 2.12 7.96 -11.24
N ALA A 157 1.32 8.90 -11.73
CA ALA A 157 1.05 9.04 -13.16
C ALA A 157 2.23 9.70 -13.87
N VAL A 158 2.75 9.05 -14.91
CA VAL A 158 3.87 9.54 -15.72
C VAL A 158 3.37 10.28 -16.95
N SER A 159 2.31 9.75 -17.57
CA SER A 159 1.69 10.32 -18.78
C SER A 159 0.52 11.25 -18.47
N ASN A 160 0.13 12.08 -19.45
CA ASN A 160 -1.10 12.85 -19.40
C ASN A 160 -2.34 11.94 -19.28
N ALA A 161 -3.20 12.24 -18.29
CA ALA A 161 -4.40 11.46 -18.04
C ALA A 161 -5.44 11.52 -19.17
N VAL A 162 -5.42 12.58 -20.00
CA VAL A 162 -6.35 12.77 -21.12
C VAL A 162 -5.56 12.88 -22.42
N GLN A 163 -5.86 12.02 -23.40
CA GLN A 163 -5.22 11.99 -24.71
C GLN A 163 -6.27 11.78 -25.82
N PRO A 164 -6.06 12.35 -27.02
CA PRO A 164 -6.96 12.14 -28.15
C PRO A 164 -6.75 10.75 -28.78
N VAL A 165 -7.86 10.07 -29.08
CA VAL A 165 -7.90 8.88 -29.96
C VAL A 165 -9.10 9.09 -30.89
N VAL A 166 -8.91 9.92 -31.91
CA VAL A 166 -10.00 10.47 -32.74
C VAL A 166 -10.05 9.79 -34.10
N ALA A 167 -8.88 9.57 -34.73
CA ALA A 167 -8.78 8.87 -35.99
C ALA A 167 -8.88 7.35 -35.80
N ALA A 168 -9.26 6.63 -36.86
CA ALA A 168 -9.41 5.19 -36.82
C ALA A 168 -8.10 4.44 -36.56
N ASP A 169 -6.97 5.03 -36.96
CA ASP A 169 -5.60 4.53 -36.80
C ASP A 169 -4.86 5.14 -35.60
N ASP A 170 -5.51 6.03 -34.84
CA ASP A 170 -4.89 6.64 -33.66
C ASP A 170 -4.57 5.60 -32.59
N THR A 171 -3.52 5.91 -31.82
CA THR A 171 -3.09 5.13 -30.66
C THR A 171 -2.62 6.07 -29.56
N ALA A 172 -3.04 5.81 -28.32
CA ALA A 172 -2.61 6.56 -27.15
C ALA A 172 -2.12 5.62 -26.04
N ASN A 173 -1.15 6.10 -25.25
CA ASN A 173 -0.51 5.34 -24.19
C ASN A 173 -0.60 6.10 -22.86
N TRP A 174 -1.07 5.42 -21.82
CA TRP A 174 -1.03 5.92 -20.46
C TRP A 174 -0.07 5.08 -19.63
N ILE A 175 0.83 5.74 -18.90
CA ILE A 175 1.92 5.12 -18.16
C ILE A 175 1.86 5.60 -16.70
N TRP A 176 1.99 4.64 -15.79
CA TRP A 176 2.10 4.87 -14.36
C TRP A 176 3.31 4.14 -13.79
N ASP A 177 3.99 4.80 -12.85
CA ASP A 177 4.99 4.18 -11.99
C ASP A 177 4.27 3.60 -10.77
N VAL A 178 4.38 2.28 -10.58
CA VAL A 178 3.75 1.51 -9.50
C VAL A 178 4.84 0.92 -8.62
N ARG A 179 4.74 1.12 -7.30
CA ARG A 179 5.64 0.50 -6.33
C ARG A 179 4.84 -0.10 -5.19
N ALA A 180 4.98 -1.39 -4.98
CA ALA A 180 4.40 -2.10 -3.86
C ALA A 180 5.36 -2.10 -2.66
N ASP A 181 4.89 -1.78 -1.47
CA ASP A 181 5.70 -1.83 -0.24
C ASP A 181 5.48 -3.15 0.54
N GLU A 182 4.47 -3.94 0.18
CA GLU A 182 4.17 -5.26 0.77
C GLU A 182 3.91 -6.32 -0.34
N PRO A 183 4.22 -7.61 -0.08
CA PRO A 183 3.88 -8.69 -0.99
C PRO A 183 2.40 -9.06 -0.92
N GLY A 184 1.82 -9.48 -2.04
CA GLY A 184 0.41 -9.87 -2.11
C GLY A 184 -0.15 -9.82 -3.52
N ASP A 185 -1.38 -10.32 -3.68
CA ASP A 185 -2.11 -10.27 -4.94
C ASP A 185 -2.97 -9.01 -4.99
N TYR A 186 -2.52 -8.01 -5.76
CA TYR A 186 -3.25 -6.76 -5.92
C TYR A 186 -3.96 -6.70 -7.26
N THR A 187 -5.02 -5.89 -7.31
CA THR A 187 -5.72 -5.56 -8.55
C THR A 187 -5.54 -4.08 -8.83
N LEU A 188 -5.10 -3.78 -10.06
CA LEU A 188 -5.08 -2.43 -10.59
C LEU A 188 -6.36 -2.22 -11.41
N THR A 189 -7.08 -1.14 -11.13
CA THR A 189 -8.35 -0.81 -11.78
C THR A 189 -8.16 0.41 -12.67
N PHE A 190 -8.40 0.21 -13.97
CA PHE A 190 -8.36 1.26 -14.98
C PHE A 190 -9.79 1.72 -15.26
N VAL A 191 -10.05 3.01 -15.03
CA VAL A 191 -11.32 3.65 -15.37
C VAL A 191 -11.11 4.48 -16.61
N VAL A 192 -11.81 4.12 -17.68
CA VAL A 192 -11.72 4.77 -19.00
C VAL A 192 -12.99 5.56 -19.25
N SER A 193 -12.83 6.86 -19.48
CA SER A 193 -13.91 7.79 -19.78
C SER A 193 -13.71 8.38 -21.17
N THR A 194 -14.72 8.26 -22.03
CA THR A 194 -14.76 8.92 -23.35
C THR A 194 -15.36 10.32 -23.17
N LEU A 195 -14.63 11.37 -23.53
CA LEU A 195 -14.98 12.76 -23.23
C LEU A 195 -15.47 13.53 -24.47
N ALA A 196 -16.43 14.44 -24.27
CA ALA A 196 -16.97 15.34 -25.29
C ALA A 196 -16.02 16.52 -25.51
N GLY A 197 -15.40 16.59 -26.69
CA GLY A 197 -14.56 17.71 -27.11
C GLY A 197 -13.68 18.26 -25.99
N ASP A 198 -13.77 19.56 -25.74
CA ASP A 198 -13.04 20.23 -24.65
C ASP A 198 -13.83 20.41 -23.35
N SER A 199 -15.12 20.04 -23.31
CA SER A 199 -15.95 20.20 -22.10
C SER A 199 -15.51 19.29 -20.96
N GLY A 200 -14.87 18.16 -21.31
CA GLY A 200 -14.42 17.17 -20.34
C GLY A 200 -15.57 16.36 -19.72
N GLU A 201 -16.78 16.49 -20.27
CA GLU A 201 -17.96 15.71 -19.91
C GLU A 201 -17.90 14.32 -20.54
N ASN A 202 -18.44 13.33 -19.84
CA ASN A 202 -18.43 11.96 -20.32
C ASN A 202 -19.50 11.76 -21.41
N LEU A 203 -19.08 11.39 -22.62
CA LEU A 203 -19.99 10.98 -23.69
C LEU A 203 -20.65 9.64 -23.37
N MET A 204 -19.92 8.72 -22.75
CA MET A 204 -20.36 7.36 -22.41
C MET A 204 -20.17 7.08 -20.91
N PRO A 205 -20.90 6.11 -20.34
CA PRO A 205 -20.59 5.59 -19.01
C PRO A 205 -19.13 5.14 -18.92
N ASP A 206 -18.52 5.32 -17.76
CA ASP A 206 -17.15 4.89 -17.52
C ASP A 206 -17.01 3.37 -17.69
N GLN A 207 -15.96 2.95 -18.39
CA GLN A 207 -15.62 1.55 -18.57
C GLN A 207 -14.51 1.17 -17.60
N VAL A 208 -14.64 0.01 -16.96
CA VAL A 208 -13.73 -0.44 -15.91
C VAL A 208 -13.00 -1.70 -16.36
N PHE A 209 -11.68 -1.65 -16.36
CA PHE A 209 -10.82 -2.78 -16.66
C PHE A 209 -9.92 -3.09 -15.48
N THR A 210 -9.50 -4.35 -15.34
CA THR A 210 -8.67 -4.79 -14.22
C THR A 210 -7.44 -5.54 -14.71
N LEU A 211 -6.31 -5.28 -14.06
CA LEU A 211 -5.04 -5.99 -14.26
C LEU A 211 -4.62 -6.61 -12.93
N ARG A 212 -4.27 -7.89 -12.96
CA ARG A 212 -3.69 -8.57 -11.79
C ARG A 212 -2.24 -8.16 -11.63
N PHE A 213 -1.83 -7.86 -10.40
CA PHE A 213 -0.49 -7.39 -10.07
C PHE A 213 0.03 -8.17 -8.85
N PRO A 214 0.53 -9.40 -9.05
CA PRO A 214 0.97 -10.27 -7.97
C PRO A 214 2.40 -9.90 -7.54
N VAL A 215 2.54 -9.33 -6.35
CA VAL A 215 3.83 -8.84 -5.85
C VAL A 215 4.55 -9.97 -5.11
N ALA A 216 5.70 -10.38 -5.64
CA ALA A 216 6.50 -11.45 -5.08
C ALA A 216 7.21 -11.01 -3.79
N SER A 217 7.25 -11.90 -2.79
CA SER A 217 8.01 -11.66 -1.57
C SER A 217 9.51 -11.77 -1.85
N THR A 218 10.24 -10.68 -1.66
CA THR A 218 11.71 -10.70 -1.68
C THR A 218 12.23 -11.23 -0.35
N SER A 219 13.31 -12.03 -0.37
CA SER A 219 13.95 -12.53 0.85
C SER A 219 14.32 -11.41 1.83
N THR A 220 14.67 -10.24 1.30
CA THR A 220 14.93 -8.99 2.02
C THR A 220 13.75 -8.55 2.90
N TYR A 221 12.51 -8.68 2.42
CA TYR A 221 11.30 -8.38 3.19
C TYR A 221 11.16 -9.32 4.40
N TRP A 222 11.47 -10.60 4.20
CA TRP A 222 11.46 -11.58 5.29
C TRP A 222 12.52 -11.24 6.35
N TRP A 223 13.72 -10.84 5.95
CA TRP A 223 14.77 -10.40 6.89
C TRP A 223 14.43 -9.10 7.64
N SER A 224 13.77 -8.12 7.00
CA SER A 224 13.36 -6.90 7.70
C SER A 224 12.18 -7.11 8.66
N SER A 225 11.20 -7.92 8.26
CA SER A 225 10.06 -8.30 9.12
C SER A 225 10.52 -9.13 10.32
N THR A 226 11.39 -10.11 10.09
CA THR A 226 11.93 -10.97 11.16
C THR A 226 13.01 -10.25 11.97
N GLY A 227 13.75 -9.31 11.37
CA GLY A 227 14.78 -8.51 12.06
C GLY A 227 14.20 -7.53 13.07
N ALA A 228 13.06 -6.91 12.77
CA ALA A 228 12.36 -6.03 13.71
C ALA A 228 11.84 -6.80 14.94
N THR A 229 11.32 -8.01 14.73
CA THR A 229 10.91 -8.90 15.83
C THR A 229 12.11 -9.47 16.58
N ALA A 230 13.17 -9.89 15.88
CA ALA A 230 14.40 -10.38 16.49
C ALA A 230 15.10 -9.31 17.34
N TRP A 231 15.10 -8.04 16.92
CA TRP A 231 15.66 -6.94 17.70
C TRP A 231 14.84 -6.66 18.97
N GLN A 232 13.51 -6.74 18.90
CA GLN A 232 12.67 -6.64 20.10
C GLN A 232 12.85 -7.84 21.04
N VAL A 233 13.04 -9.04 20.49
CA VAL A 233 13.35 -10.24 21.28
C VAL A 233 14.73 -10.11 21.95
N LEU A 234 15.75 -9.60 21.23
CA LEU A 234 17.08 -9.35 21.78
C LEU A 234 17.05 -8.31 22.92
N LEU A 235 16.28 -7.23 22.78
CA LEU A 235 16.09 -6.26 23.86
C LEU A 235 15.35 -6.87 25.06
N GLY A 236 14.35 -7.73 24.81
CA GLY A 236 13.66 -8.49 25.86
C GLY A 236 14.59 -9.44 26.62
N ILE A 237 15.43 -10.20 25.90
CA ILE A 237 16.42 -11.12 26.48
C ILE A 237 17.51 -10.35 27.24
N GLY A 238 17.96 -9.19 26.73
CA GLY A 238 18.91 -8.33 27.44
C GLY A 238 18.38 -7.85 28.80
N GLY A 239 17.10 -7.47 28.87
CA GLY A 239 16.43 -7.15 30.14
C GLY A 239 16.37 -8.36 31.08
N LEU A 240 16.06 -9.53 30.56
CA LEU A 240 15.93 -10.76 31.33
C LEU A 240 17.28 -11.24 31.89
N LEU A 241 18.36 -11.19 31.09
CA LEU A 241 19.72 -11.52 31.53
C LEU A 241 20.26 -10.53 32.57
N SER A 242 19.91 -9.25 32.47
CA SER A 242 20.30 -8.27 33.49
C SER A 242 19.67 -8.55 34.86
N ALA A 243 18.41 -9.02 34.90
CA ALA A 243 17.73 -9.40 36.14
C ALA A 243 18.33 -10.66 36.78
N PHE A 244 18.76 -11.64 35.96
CA PHE A 244 19.45 -12.83 36.47
C PHE A 244 20.88 -12.54 36.94
N GLY A 245 21.62 -11.65 36.27
CA GLY A 245 22.99 -11.27 36.66
C GLY A 245 23.07 -10.66 38.07
N VAL A 246 22.13 -9.78 38.43
CA VAL A 246 22.08 -9.16 39.76
C VAL A 246 21.71 -10.20 40.84
N SER A 247 20.86 -11.17 40.49
CA SER A 247 20.43 -12.23 41.40
C SER A 247 21.57 -13.19 41.74
N ILE A 248 22.39 -13.58 40.75
CA ILE A 248 23.55 -14.49 40.97
C ILE A 248 24.62 -13.82 41.85
N LEU A 249 24.94 -12.54 41.61
CA LEU A 249 25.89 -11.80 42.44
C LEU A 249 25.38 -11.61 43.87
N GLY A 250 24.07 -11.35 44.04
CA GLY A 250 23.42 -11.27 45.35
C GLY A 250 23.52 -12.59 46.14
N VAL A 251 23.19 -13.71 45.51
CA VAL A 251 23.24 -15.04 46.11
C VAL A 251 24.69 -15.45 46.44
N ALA A 252 25.65 -15.18 45.56
CA ALA A 252 27.06 -15.47 45.80
C ALA A 252 27.63 -14.67 47.00
N LYS A 253 27.29 -13.39 47.11
CA LYS A 253 27.70 -12.54 48.25
C LYS A 253 27.06 -13.00 49.56
N TRP A 254 25.79 -13.40 49.53
CA TRP A 254 25.07 -13.95 50.69
C TRP A 254 25.66 -15.29 51.16
N LEU A 255 25.94 -16.22 50.23
CA LEU A 255 26.61 -17.50 50.53
C LEU A 255 27.99 -17.27 51.16
N ARG A 256 28.81 -16.35 50.61
CA ARG A 256 30.13 -16.00 51.20
C ARG A 256 30.02 -15.50 52.64
N ARG A 257 29.03 -14.65 52.95
CA ARG A 257 28.78 -14.20 54.33
C ARG A 257 28.40 -15.36 55.24
N ARG A 258 27.55 -16.27 54.76
CA ARG A 258 27.07 -17.40 55.56
C ARG A 258 28.16 -18.41 55.88
N TYR A 259 29.10 -18.67 54.96
CA TYR A 259 30.23 -19.57 55.21
C TYR A 259 31.30 -18.97 56.14
N ARG A 260 31.52 -17.66 56.10
CA ARG A 260 32.43 -16.98 57.05
C ARG A 260 31.92 -16.96 58.49
N GLY A 261 30.61 -16.93 58.69
CA GLY A 261 30.02 -17.00 60.04
C GLY A 261 30.22 -18.37 60.72
N ARG A 262 30.22 -19.46 59.95
CA ARG A 262 30.36 -20.83 60.50
C ARG A 262 31.80 -21.21 60.87
N THR A 263 32.78 -20.66 60.17
CA THR A 263 34.21 -20.91 60.48
C THR A 263 34.63 -20.23 61.79
N GLY A 264 34.02 -19.10 62.16
CA GLY A 264 34.24 -18.47 63.47
C GLY A 264 33.71 -19.28 64.67
N GLN A 265 32.59 -20.01 64.50
CA GLN A 265 32.04 -20.85 65.57
C GLN A 265 32.82 -22.15 65.77
N ALA A 266 33.39 -22.75 64.72
CA ALA A 266 34.24 -23.94 64.85
C ALA A 266 35.55 -23.65 65.62
N ALA A 267 36.14 -22.46 65.44
CA ALA A 267 37.32 -22.04 66.19
C ALA A 267 37.03 -21.77 67.68
N ALA A 268 35.84 -21.26 68.00
CA ALA A 268 35.43 -21.01 69.40
C ALA A 268 35.18 -22.32 70.19
N VAL A 269 34.67 -23.37 69.55
CA VAL A 269 34.45 -24.68 70.20
C VAL A 269 35.76 -25.45 70.38
N ALA A 270 36.72 -25.31 69.47
CA ALA A 270 38.04 -25.93 69.60
C ALA A 270 38.87 -25.34 70.76
N GLY A 271 38.75 -24.03 71.04
CA GLY A 271 39.42 -23.40 72.18
C GLY A 271 38.83 -23.75 73.55
N ALA A 272 37.56 -24.14 73.62
CA ALA A 272 36.92 -24.55 74.88
C ALA A 272 37.34 -25.97 75.33
N ALA A 273 37.73 -26.84 74.40
CA ALA A 273 38.14 -28.21 74.71
C ALA A 273 39.58 -28.32 75.26
N THR A 274 40.40 -27.28 75.10
CA THR A 274 41.82 -27.29 75.56
C THR A 274 42.00 -26.76 76.98
N ALA A 275 40.94 -26.25 77.63
CA ALA A 275 41.02 -25.63 78.96
C ALA A 275 40.73 -26.61 80.13
N LEU A 276 40.52 -27.91 79.88
CA LEU A 276 40.09 -28.87 80.91
C LEU A 276 41.10 -29.98 81.24
N THR A 277 42.38 -29.80 80.92
CA THR A 277 43.46 -30.74 81.28
C THR A 277 44.53 -30.02 82.09
N ASP A 278 44.19 -29.72 83.35
CA ASP A 278 45.15 -29.26 84.35
C ASP A 278 45.60 -30.49 85.17
N PRO A 279 46.90 -30.86 85.18
CA PRO A 279 47.39 -32.04 85.88
C PRO A 279 47.43 -31.82 87.40
N VAL A 280 46.82 -32.76 88.13
CA VAL A 280 46.83 -32.85 89.60
C VAL A 280 48.27 -33.04 90.12
N PRO A 281 48.75 -32.24 91.09
CA PRO A 281 50.08 -32.40 91.65
C PRO A 281 50.16 -33.61 92.59
N PRO A 282 51.31 -34.32 92.64
CA PRO A 282 51.51 -35.45 93.56
C PRO A 282 51.62 -34.97 95.01
N GLY A 283 50.84 -35.59 95.90
CA GLY A 283 50.90 -35.37 97.34
C GLY A 283 52.16 -35.99 97.98
N PRO A 284 52.68 -35.42 99.07
CA PRO A 284 53.88 -35.89 99.73
C PRO A 284 53.62 -37.18 100.51
N GLY A 285 54.51 -38.15 100.34
CA GLY A 285 54.46 -39.42 101.06
C GLY A 285 54.76 -39.26 102.56
N GLN A 286 54.10 -40.10 103.35
CA GLN A 286 54.66 -40.92 104.43
C GLN A 286 53.86 -42.21 104.52
#